data_AF-A0A7V3L1E0-F1
#
_entry.id   AF-A0A7V3L1E0-F1
#
_cell.length_a   1.000
_cell.length_b   1.000
_cell.length_c   1.000
_cell.angle_alpha   90.00
_cell.angle_beta   90.00
_cell.angle_gamma   90.00
#
_symmetry.space_group_name_H-M   'P 1'
#
loop_
_entity.id
_entity.type
_entity.pdbx_description
1 polymer ?
#
loop_
_entity_poly.entity_id
_entity_poly.type
_entity_poly.pdbx_seq_one_letter_code
_entity_poly.pdbx_strand_id
1 'polypeptide(L)' 'MAKDDFEQIREKVHQLVGEFFRDFRPLAYQPERSFHPPMDVYETEESLMVIMEIAGMKKEDFQVFIQEGLLS' A
#
# COMPACT_ATOMS: atom_id res chain seq x y z
N MET A 1 8.52 -13.92 -30.62
CA MET A 1 7.45 -13.58 -29.66
C MET A 1 6.21 -13.33 -30.49
N ALA A 2 5.23 -14.24 -30.41
CA ALA A 2 4.07 -14.22 -31.29
C ALA A 2 3.11 -13.12 -30.85
N LYS A 3 2.41 -12.51 -31.80
CA LYS A 3 1.38 -11.48 -31.53
C LYS A 3 0.31 -11.99 -30.56
N ASP A 4 0.07 -13.31 -30.60
CA ASP A 4 -0.89 -14.02 -29.75
C ASP A 4 -0.48 -14.06 -28.28
N ASP A 5 0.83 -14.07 -27.98
CA ASP A 5 1.33 -14.05 -26.58
C ASP A 5 1.02 -12.70 -25.92
N PHE A 6 1.15 -11.61 -26.68
CA PHE A 6 0.88 -10.25 -26.19
C PHE A 6 -0.61 -10.04 -25.93
N GLU A 7 -1.47 -10.61 -26.76
CA GLU A 7 -2.92 -10.56 -26.58
C GLU A 7 -3.37 -11.35 -25.34
N GLN A 8 -2.79 -12.53 -25.10
CA GLN A 8 -3.07 -13.31 -23.89
C GLN A 8 -2.62 -12.60 -22.61
N ILE A 9 -1.48 -11.89 -22.63
CA ILE A 9 -1.02 -11.10 -21.49
C ILE A 9 -1.98 -9.93 -21.24
N ARG A 10 -2.44 -9.26 -22.31
CA ARG A 10 -3.40 -8.16 -22.20
C ARG A 10 -4.73 -8.61 -21.58
N GLU A 11 -5.25 -9.75 -22.01
CA GLU A 11 -6.48 -10.32 -21.45
C GLU A 11 -6.32 -10.68 -19.96
N LYS A 12 -5.18 -11.30 -19.59
CA LYS A 12 -4.88 -11.60 -18.18
C LYS A 12 -4.75 -10.35 -17.31
N VAL A 13 -4.13 -9.29 -17.82
CA VAL A 13 -4.05 -8.00 -17.10
C VAL A 13 -5.44 -7.42 -16.89
N HIS A 14 -6.32 -7.42 -17.90
CA HIS A 14 -7.69 -6.94 -17.76
C HIS A 14 -8.50 -7.76 -16.75
N GLN A 15 -8.31 -9.09 -16.72
CA GLN A 15 -8.97 -9.95 -15.75
C GLN A 15 -8.49 -9.67 -14.33
N LEU A 16 -7.17 -9.62 -14.12
CA LEU A 16 -6.57 -9.35 -12.80
C LEU A 16 -6.97 -7.98 -12.26
N VAL A 17 -6.95 -6.95 -13.11
CA VAL A 17 -7.38 -5.60 -12.75
C VAL A 17 -8.88 -5.60 -12.39
N GLY A 18 -9.72 -6.28 -13.17
CA GLY A 18 -11.16 -6.39 -12.89
C GLY A 18 -11.49 -7.19 -11.62
N GLU A 19 -10.67 -8.17 -11.24
CA GLU A 19 -10.77 -8.87 -9.95
C GLU A 19 -10.36 -7.94 -8.80
N PHE A 20 -9.24 -7.24 -8.94
CA PHE A 20 -8.76 -6.28 -7.94
C PHE A 20 -9.80 -5.17 -7.64
N PHE A 21 -10.46 -4.65 -8.67
CA PHE A 21 -11.51 -3.62 -8.55
C PHE A 21 -12.87 -4.17 -8.09
N ARG A 22 -13.15 -5.47 -8.22
CA ARG A 22 -14.39 -6.06 -7.69
C ARG A 22 -14.29 -6.31 -6.19
N ASP A 23 -13.11 -6.70 -5.70
CA ASP A 23 -12.85 -6.84 -4.27
C ASP A 23 -12.70 -5.47 -3.58
N PHE A 24 -12.19 -4.47 -4.29
CA PHE A 24 -12.26 -3.06 -3.89
C PHE A 24 -13.65 -2.46 -4.21
N ARG A 25 -14.66 -2.72 -3.37
CA ARG A 25 -15.90 -1.93 -3.41
C ARG A 25 -15.58 -0.44 -3.16
N PRO A 26 -15.71 0.49 -4.14
CA PRO A 26 -15.27 1.88 -3.99
C PRO A 26 -16.27 2.80 -3.26
N LEU A 27 -17.06 2.30 -2.28
CA LEU A 27 -18.17 3.08 -1.71
C LEU A 27 -18.43 2.92 -0.19
N ALA A 28 -17.54 2.29 0.58
CA ALA A 28 -17.71 2.26 2.05
C ALA A 28 -16.43 2.08 2.89
N TYR A 29 -15.23 2.30 2.34
CA TYR A 29 -14.09 2.57 3.21
C TYR A 29 -14.24 4.02 3.69
N GLN A 30 -15.10 4.24 4.69
CA GLN A 30 -14.81 5.31 5.63
C GLN A 30 -13.57 4.78 6.37
N PRO A 31 -12.35 5.28 6.11
CA PRO A 31 -11.36 5.11 7.14
C PRO A 31 -12.01 5.75 8.38
N GLU A 32 -12.18 5.00 9.46
CA GLU A 32 -12.16 5.65 10.77
C GLU A 32 -11.06 6.71 10.67
N ARG A 33 -11.35 7.98 10.94
CA ARG A 33 -10.43 9.11 10.69
C ARG A 33 -9.00 8.74 11.10
N SER A 34 -8.24 8.15 10.19
CA SER A 34 -6.98 7.53 10.53
C SER A 34 -5.91 8.50 10.09
N PHE A 35 -5.04 8.76 11.04
CA PHE A 35 -3.94 9.66 10.85
C PHE A 35 -2.96 9.00 9.86
N HIS A 36 -2.89 9.54 8.66
CA HIS A 36 -1.94 9.14 7.63
C HIS A 36 -1.01 10.32 7.35
N PRO A 37 0.07 10.48 8.13
CA PRO A 37 1.04 11.53 7.86
C PRO A 37 1.70 11.31 6.50
N PRO A 38 2.28 12.35 5.88
CA PRO A 38 3.22 12.16 4.78
C PRO A 38 4.35 11.22 5.23
N MET A 39 4.64 10.23 4.41
CA MET A 39 5.68 9.24 4.69
C MET A 39 6.54 8.97 3.45
N ASP A 40 7.84 8.88 3.67
CA ASP A 40 8.80 8.40 2.69
C ASP A 40 9.36 7.05 3.16
N VAL A 41 9.41 6.08 2.24
CA VAL A 41 9.91 4.73 2.51
C VAL A 41 11.00 4.39 1.50
N TYR A 42 12.15 3.94 1.99
CA TYR A 42 13.22 3.46 1.12
C TYR A 42 14.02 2.33 1.75
N GLU A 43 14.56 1.49 0.89
CA GLU A 43 15.39 0.35 1.26
C GLU A 43 16.87 0.72 1.17
N THR A 44 17.63 0.23 2.13
CA THR A 44 19.10 0.31 2.19
C THR A 44 19.66 -1.11 2.16
N GLU A 45 20.98 -1.26 2.04
CA GLU A 45 21.61 -2.59 2.03
C GLU A 45 21.34 -3.40 3.31
N GLU A 46 21.10 -2.73 4.44
CA GLU A 46 20.96 -3.38 5.75
C GLU A 46 19.54 -3.29 6.35
N SER A 47 18.70 -2.37 5.86
CA SER A 47 17.44 -2.02 6.53
C SER A 47 16.40 -1.34 5.64
N LEU A 48 15.15 -1.37 6.08
CA LEU A 48 14.07 -0.54 5.55
C LEU A 48 13.92 0.72 6.41
N MET A 49 14.00 1.90 5.81
CA MET A 49 13.80 3.18 6.47
C MET A 49 12.42 3.75 6.15
N VAL A 50 11.71 4.17 7.20
CA VAL A 50 10.40 4.84 7.12
C VAL A 50 10.52 6.18 7.83
N ILE A 51 10.30 7.27 7.10
CA ILE A 51 10.35 8.64 7.61
C ILE A 51 8.93 9.20 7.59
N MET A 52 8.46 9.76 8.71
CA MET A 52 7.09 10.26 8.86
C MET A 52 7.09 11.71 9.34
N GLU A 53 6.27 12.56 8.73
CA GLU A 53 6.08 13.95 9.15
C GLU A 53 4.95 14.07 10.18
N ILE A 54 5.31 14.13 11.46
CA ILE A 54 4.36 14.09 12.59
C ILE A 54 4.48 15.32 13.52
N ALA A 55 4.72 16.49 12.93
CA ALA A 55 4.89 17.73 13.68
C ALA A 55 3.68 18.02 14.60
N GLY A 56 3.96 18.38 15.86
CA GLY A 56 2.93 18.63 16.87
C GLY A 56 2.51 17.41 17.68
N MET A 57 2.94 16.20 17.30
CA MET A 57 2.78 15.00 18.12
C MET A 57 3.93 14.87 19.13
N LYS A 58 3.61 14.35 20.31
CA LYS A 58 4.57 13.87 21.29
C LYS A 58 4.82 12.38 21.10
N LYS A 59 5.89 11.87 21.70
CA LYS A 59 6.22 10.45 21.65
C LYS A 59 5.09 9.58 22.22
N GLU A 60 4.34 10.08 23.18
CA GLU A 60 3.24 9.35 23.83
C GLU A 60 1.95 9.34 23.00
N ASP A 61 1.87 10.17 21.95
CA ASP A 61 0.67 10.31 21.12
C ASP A 61 0.57 9.24 20.01
N PHE A 62 1.63 8.45 19.79
CA PHE A 62 1.65 7.37 18.81
C PHE A 62 2.50 6.18 19.27
N GLN A 63 2.25 5.03 18.64
CA GLN A 63 2.99 3.79 18.85
C GLN A 63 3.29 3.17 17.50
N VAL A 64 4.35 2.35 17.44
CA VAL A 64 4.77 1.66 16.22
C VAL A 64 4.78 0.18 16.52
N PHE A 65 4.07 -0.59 15.70
CA PHE A 65 3.96 -2.04 15.83
C PHE A 65 4.39 -2.72 14.54
N ILE A 66 5.05 -3.87 14.69
CA ILE A 66 5.34 -4.77 13.58
C ILE A 66 4.71 -6.12 13.90
N GLN A 67 3.80 -6.56 13.04
CA GLN A 67 3.14 -7.85 13.16
C GLN A 67 3.03 -8.49 11.78
N GLU A 68 3.53 -9.73 11.64
CA GLU A 68 3.40 -10.51 10.40
C GLU A 68 3.88 -9.79 9.12
N GLY A 69 4.91 -8.95 9.25
CA GLY A 69 5.45 -8.16 8.14
C GLY A 69 4.66 -6.89 7.80
N LEU A 70 3.65 -6.54 8.60
CA LEU A 70 2.93 -5.27 8.53
C LEU A 70 3.44 -4.30 9.60
N LEU A 71 3.73 -3.06 9.19
CA LEU A 71 4.03 -1.92 10.07
C LEU A 71 2.77 -1.08 10.25
N SER A 72 2.38 -0.79 11.51
CA SER A 72 1.20 0.01 11.85
C SER A 72 1.44 0.95 13.01
#